data_AF-A0A958K1Y9-F1
#
_entry.id   AF-A0A958K1Y9-F1
#
_cell.length_a   1.000
_cell.length_b   1.000
_cell.length_c   1.000
_cell.angle_alpha   90.00
_cell.angle_beta   90.00
_cell.angle_gamma   90.00
#
_symmetry.space_group_name_H-M   'P 1'
#
loop_
_entity.id
_entity.type
_entity.pdbx_description
1 polymer ?
#
loop_
_entity_poly.entity_id
_entity_poly.type
_entity_poly.pdbx_seq_one_letter_code
_entity_poly.pdbx_strand_id
1 'polypeptide(L)'
;MAESKTSTEAGMAENVAIELDGSLPQCREVVKSCFVSSDDEKSKCFFSASKHPFCEGSELGSLVFKRWAMVPHKIEGIQAPPALLGPQLVDKTCIGEFEDKLSATLQQNDIPTDSMNSLNTFLDSCSREVSDRLARP
;
A
#
# COMPACT_ATOMS: atom_id res chain seq x y z
N MET A 1 -34.21 -1.49 -55.67
CA MET A 1 -35.41 -0.81 -55.13
C MET A 1 -35.96 -1.65 -53.99
N ALA A 2 -35.69 -1.21 -52.75
CA ALA A 2 -36.46 -1.37 -51.52
C ALA A 2 -35.52 -0.95 -50.38
N GLU A 3 -35.70 0.29 -49.92
CA GLU A 3 -35.04 0.92 -48.78
C GLU A 3 -35.83 0.68 -47.48
N SER A 4 -35.20 1.09 -46.36
CA SER A 4 -35.78 1.47 -45.04
C SER A 4 -35.84 0.37 -43.96
N LYS A 5 -35.56 0.58 -42.66
CA LYS A 5 -35.05 1.72 -41.84
C LYS A 5 -34.99 1.29 -40.35
N THR A 6 -34.04 1.86 -39.56
CA THR A 6 -34.04 2.10 -38.06
C THR A 6 -34.09 0.88 -37.09
N SER A 7 -33.54 0.83 -35.87
CA SER A 7 -33.01 1.77 -34.84
C SER A 7 -31.94 1.02 -34.01
N THR A 8 -30.75 1.54 -33.69
CA THR A 8 -30.36 2.38 -32.52
C THR A 8 -31.06 2.11 -31.18
N GLU A 9 -30.38 1.34 -30.32
CA GLU A 9 -30.28 1.50 -28.84
C GLU A 9 -28.83 1.07 -28.51
N ALA A 10 -27.86 1.88 -28.11
CA ALA A 10 -27.78 2.93 -27.08
C ALA A 10 -28.12 2.42 -25.67
N GLY A 11 -27.09 1.89 -25.00
CA GLY A 11 -27.03 1.57 -23.59
C GLY A 11 -25.62 1.07 -23.29
N MET A 12 -24.59 1.92 -23.23
CA MET A 12 -24.24 2.71 -22.03
C MET A 12 -24.39 1.88 -20.75
N ALA A 13 -23.58 0.82 -20.60
CA ALA A 13 -23.12 0.41 -19.29
C ALA A 13 -21.95 1.33 -18.92
N GLU A 14 -22.35 2.49 -18.39
CA GLU A 14 -21.73 3.22 -17.29
C GLU A 14 -20.23 3.01 -17.09
N ASN A 15 -19.46 4.01 -17.55
CA ASN A 15 -18.18 4.35 -16.94
C ASN A 15 -18.41 4.54 -15.44
N VAL A 16 -18.18 3.51 -14.64
CA VAL A 16 -17.97 3.66 -13.20
C VAL A 16 -16.60 4.30 -13.03
N ALA A 17 -16.57 5.63 -13.18
CA ALA A 17 -15.63 6.43 -12.44
C ALA A 17 -15.97 6.18 -10.96
N ILE A 18 -15.28 5.22 -10.35
CA ILE A 18 -15.29 5.09 -8.90
C ILE A 18 -14.67 6.41 -8.43
N GLU A 19 -15.51 7.32 -7.95
CA GLU A 19 -15.09 8.52 -7.24
C GLU A 19 -14.39 8.07 -5.94
N LEU A 20 -13.12 7.67 -6.07
CA LEU A 20 -12.18 7.35 -4.99
C LEU A 20 -11.64 8.61 -4.30
N ASP A 21 -12.18 9.78 -4.64
CA ASP A 21 -11.67 11.08 -4.19
C ASP A 21 -11.91 11.32 -2.68
N GLY A 22 -12.90 10.64 -2.09
CA GLY A 22 -13.25 10.77 -0.67
C GLY A 22 -12.57 9.77 0.28
N SER A 23 -12.01 8.66 -0.22
CA SER A 23 -11.47 7.58 0.63
C SER A 23 -10.01 7.82 1.03
N LEU A 24 -9.23 8.52 0.20
CA LEU A 24 -7.81 8.80 0.46
C LEU A 24 -7.58 9.62 1.75
N PRO A 25 -8.34 10.71 2.03
CA PRO A 25 -8.20 11.45 3.29
C PRO A 25 -8.54 10.58 4.51
N GLN A 26 -9.53 9.71 4.40
CA GLN A 26 -9.94 8.83 5.50
C GLN A 26 -8.93 7.71 5.73
N CYS A 27 -8.41 7.11 4.66
CA CYS A 27 -7.32 6.15 4.74
C CYS A 27 -6.08 6.75 5.40
N ARG A 28 -5.76 8.00 5.04
CA ARG A 28 -4.64 8.74 5.63
C ARG A 28 -4.76 8.87 7.14
N GLU A 29 -5.93 9.22 7.66
CA GLU A 29 -6.15 9.32 9.11
C GLU A 29 -6.02 7.97 9.81
N VAL A 30 -6.54 6.90 9.19
CA VAL A 30 -6.35 5.53 9.70
C VAL A 30 -4.86 5.19 9.76
N VAL A 31 -4.10 5.45 8.70
CA VAL A 31 -2.67 5.17 8.63
C VAL A 31 -1.86 6.03 9.60
N LYS A 32 -2.20 7.33 9.76
CA LYS A 32 -1.58 8.22 10.74
C LYS A 32 -1.72 7.68 12.16
N SER A 33 -2.89 7.16 12.51
CA SER A 33 -3.13 6.62 13.86
C SER A 33 -2.15 5.48 14.23
N CYS A 34 -1.66 4.74 13.24
CA CYS A 34 -0.69 3.66 13.46
C CYS A 34 0.67 4.18 13.97
N PHE A 35 1.06 5.42 13.66
CA PHE A 35 2.33 5.99 14.12
C PHE A 35 2.36 6.34 15.61
N VAL A 36 1.21 6.31 16.29
CA VAL A 36 1.13 6.49 17.76
C VAL A 36 1.52 5.20 18.51
N SER A 37 1.50 4.05 17.83
CA SER A 37 1.72 2.73 18.44
C SER A 37 3.21 2.37 18.55
N SER A 38 3.53 1.45 19.48
CA SER A 38 4.84 0.80 19.57
C SER A 38 5.16 0.02 18.28
N ASP A 39 6.43 -0.26 17.96
CA ASP A 39 6.81 -0.85 16.67
C ASP A 39 6.11 -2.19 16.34
N ASP A 40 5.93 -3.07 17.33
CA ASP A 40 5.21 -4.34 17.18
C ASP A 40 3.71 -4.13 16.90
N GLU A 41 3.08 -3.20 17.60
CA GLU A 41 1.66 -2.87 17.42
C GLU A 41 1.40 -2.05 16.16
N LYS A 42 2.31 -1.13 15.83
CA LYS A 42 2.32 -0.32 14.61
C LYS A 42 2.24 -1.21 13.39
N SER A 43 2.99 -2.31 13.39
CA SER A 43 2.97 -3.27 12.32
C SER A 43 1.62 -3.94 12.10
N LYS A 44 1.00 -4.42 13.18
CA LYS A 44 -0.38 -4.96 13.16
C LYS A 44 -1.40 -3.90 12.73
N CYS A 45 -1.21 -2.67 13.17
CA CYS A 45 -2.03 -1.54 12.77
C CYS A 45 -1.94 -1.29 11.27
N PHE A 46 -0.75 -1.27 10.67
CA PHE A 46 -0.60 -1.12 9.21
C PHE A 46 -1.29 -2.23 8.42
N PHE A 47 -1.25 -3.47 8.90
CA PHE A 47 -2.02 -4.55 8.29
C PHE A 47 -3.53 -4.29 8.38
N SER A 48 -4.04 -3.98 9.56
CA SER A 48 -5.47 -3.67 9.75
C SER A 48 -5.90 -2.46 8.92
N ALA A 49 -5.06 -1.43 8.85
CA ALA A 49 -5.27 -0.24 8.04
C ALA A 49 -5.36 -0.60 6.57
N SER A 50 -4.47 -1.46 6.05
CA SER A 50 -4.52 -1.89 4.64
C SER A 50 -5.79 -2.62 4.23
N LYS A 51 -6.46 -3.26 5.20
CA LYS A 51 -7.72 -3.99 5.02
C LYS A 51 -8.94 -3.17 5.41
N HIS A 52 -8.74 -1.92 5.84
CA HIS A 52 -9.83 -1.04 6.20
C HIS A 52 -10.60 -0.63 4.93
N PRO A 53 -11.96 -0.53 4.96
CA PRO A 53 -12.75 -0.16 3.78
C PRO A 53 -12.34 1.15 3.10
N PHE A 54 -11.74 2.09 3.86
CA PHE A 54 -11.23 3.35 3.32
C PHE A 54 -9.88 3.21 2.60
N CYS A 55 -9.12 2.17 2.91
CA CYS A 55 -7.77 1.94 2.37
C CYS A 55 -7.72 0.77 1.38
N GLU A 56 -8.65 -0.17 1.46
CA GLU A 56 -8.69 -1.33 0.57
C GLU A 56 -8.84 -0.87 -0.88
N GLY A 57 -7.97 -1.38 -1.76
CA GLY A 57 -7.91 -0.96 -3.17
C GLY A 57 -7.25 0.39 -3.44
N SER A 58 -6.84 1.15 -2.41
CA SER A 58 -6.09 2.40 -2.58
C SER A 58 -4.58 2.17 -2.71
N GLU A 59 -3.87 3.13 -3.30
CA GLU A 59 -2.40 3.12 -3.36
C GLU A 59 -1.79 3.16 -1.95
N LEU A 60 -2.35 3.98 -1.05
CA LEU A 60 -1.87 4.10 0.32
C LEU A 60 -2.07 2.78 1.10
N GLY A 61 -3.22 2.14 0.95
CA GLY A 61 -3.50 0.82 1.53
C GLY A 61 -2.54 -0.25 1.02
N SER A 62 -2.25 -0.24 -0.28
CA SER A 62 -1.29 -1.16 -0.91
C SER A 62 0.13 -0.95 -0.38
N LEU A 63 0.54 0.31 -0.21
CA LEU A 63 1.85 0.68 0.32
C LEU A 63 2.04 0.19 1.77
N VAL A 64 1.06 0.44 2.66
CA VAL A 64 1.17 0.02 4.06
C VAL A 64 1.05 -1.50 4.22
N PHE A 65 0.28 -2.18 3.36
CA PHE A 65 0.28 -3.64 3.28
C PHE A 65 1.67 -4.19 2.93
N LYS A 66 2.33 -3.58 1.94
CA LYS A 66 3.67 -3.97 1.50
C LYS A 66 4.71 -3.76 2.60
N ARG A 67 4.66 -2.61 3.31
CA ARG A 67 5.54 -2.38 4.47
C ARG A 67 5.31 -3.41 5.55
N TRP A 68 4.04 -3.74 5.84
CA TRP A 68 3.73 -4.82 6.76
C TRP A 68 4.32 -6.15 6.29
N ALA A 69 4.18 -6.52 5.01
CA ALA A 69 4.71 -7.78 4.47
C ALA A 69 6.25 -7.90 4.50
N MET A 70 6.98 -6.78 4.63
CA MET A 70 8.44 -6.75 4.73
C MET A 70 8.96 -6.89 6.16
N VAL A 71 8.14 -6.65 7.16
CA VAL A 71 8.57 -6.75 8.57
C VAL A 71 8.31 -8.18 9.07
N PRO A 72 9.28 -8.83 9.73
CA PRO A 72 9.09 -10.16 10.29
C PRO A 72 8.16 -10.10 11.49
N HIS A 73 6.98 -10.73 11.39
CA HIS A 73 6.06 -10.79 12.50
C HIS A 73 6.11 -12.17 13.18
N LYS A 74 6.24 -12.18 14.51
CA LYS A 74 5.83 -13.34 15.31
C LYS A 74 4.33 -13.25 15.53
N ILE A 75 3.52 -13.59 14.53
CA ILE A 75 2.06 -13.57 14.75
C ILE A 75 1.62 -14.91 15.31
N GLU A 76 1.51 -14.96 16.63
CA GLU A 76 0.68 -15.96 17.29
C GLU A 76 -0.79 -15.65 16.97
N GLY A 77 -1.48 -16.59 16.30
CA GLY A 77 -2.95 -16.58 16.19
C GLY A 77 -3.59 -15.85 15.00
N ILE A 78 -2.83 -15.17 14.13
CA ILE A 78 -3.36 -14.66 12.85
C ILE A 78 -2.61 -15.35 11.72
N GLN A 79 -3.34 -16.02 10.81
CA GLN A 79 -2.79 -16.46 9.52
C GLN A 79 -2.49 -15.22 8.67
N ALA A 80 -1.42 -14.53 9.01
CA ALA A 80 -0.80 -13.59 8.11
C ALA A 80 -0.27 -14.37 6.91
N PRO A 81 -0.54 -13.93 5.66
CA PRO A 81 0.19 -14.45 4.53
C PRO A 81 1.70 -14.39 4.83
N PRO A 82 2.46 -15.42 4.43
CA PRO A 82 3.89 -15.46 4.71
C PRO A 82 4.52 -14.15 4.23
N ALA A 83 5.30 -13.51 5.09
CA ALA A 83 6.10 -12.35 4.71
C ALA A 83 6.89 -12.74 3.45
N LEU A 84 6.55 -12.10 2.32
CA LEU A 84 7.08 -12.42 0.99
C LEU A 84 8.61 -12.34 0.94
N LEU A 85 9.18 -11.55 1.85
CA LEU A 85 10.61 -11.39 2.04
C LEU A 85 10.89 -11.65 3.53
N GLY A 86 11.56 -12.76 3.83
CA GLY A 86 11.87 -13.10 5.22
C GLY A 86 12.76 -12.05 5.91
N PRO A 87 12.81 -12.04 7.26
CA PRO A 87 13.59 -11.09 8.08
C PRO A 87 15.04 -10.87 7.65
N GLN A 88 15.64 -11.87 7.01
CA GLN A 88 17.03 -11.89 6.59
C GLN A 88 17.31 -10.95 5.41
N LEU A 89 16.26 -10.55 4.69
CA LEU A 89 16.36 -9.81 3.44
C LEU A 89 15.94 -8.36 3.56
N VAL A 90 15.47 -7.90 4.73
CA VAL A 90 14.94 -6.54 4.88
C VAL A 90 15.80 -5.73 5.84
N ASP A 91 16.24 -4.55 5.40
CA ASP A 91 17.01 -3.63 6.23
C ASP A 91 16.09 -2.85 7.18
N LYS A 92 16.18 -3.12 8.49
CA LYS A 92 15.36 -2.46 9.50
C LYS A 92 15.57 -0.95 9.57
N THR A 93 16.79 -0.48 9.29
CA THR A 93 17.09 0.96 9.28
C THR A 93 16.36 1.62 8.12
N CYS A 94 16.37 0.98 6.94
CA CYS A 94 15.65 1.45 5.77
C CYS A 94 14.13 1.51 6.02
N ILE A 95 13.54 0.50 6.70
CA ILE A 95 12.12 0.54 7.07
C ILE A 95 11.81 1.71 8.01
N GLY A 96 12.70 2.02 8.96
CA GLY A 96 12.57 3.20 9.81
C GLY A 96 12.58 4.51 9.01
N GLU A 97 13.52 4.67 8.08
CA GLU A 97 13.59 5.85 7.20
C GLU A 97 12.37 5.96 6.28
N PHE A 98 11.84 4.83 5.81
CA PHE A 98 10.60 4.77 5.06
C PHE A 98 9.43 5.29 5.91
N GLU A 99 9.33 4.84 7.17
CA GLU A 99 8.29 5.27 8.10
C GLU A 99 8.35 6.78 8.38
N ASP A 100 9.56 7.34 8.55
CA ASP A 100 9.74 8.78 8.72
C ASP A 100 9.25 9.57 7.50
N LYS A 101 9.61 9.12 6.28
CA LYS A 101 9.16 9.72 5.02
C LYS A 101 7.65 9.62 4.84
N LEU A 102 7.09 8.45 5.17
CA LEU A 102 5.65 8.23 5.10
C LEU A 102 4.92 9.14 6.09
N SER A 103 5.36 9.21 7.34
CA SER A 103 4.81 10.10 8.37
C SER A 103 4.81 11.56 7.92
N ALA A 104 5.94 12.05 7.40
CA ALA A 104 6.04 13.41 6.87
C ALA A 104 5.10 13.66 5.68
N THR A 105 4.92 12.66 4.80
CA THR A 105 4.01 12.75 3.65
C THR A 105 2.55 12.78 4.10
N LEU A 106 2.19 12.00 5.11
CA LEU A 106 0.82 11.97 5.65
C LEU A 106 0.42 13.31 6.29
N GLN A 107 1.37 14.09 6.83
CA GLN A 107 1.07 15.40 7.42
C GLN A 107 0.66 16.46 6.40
N GLN A 108 0.94 16.24 5.12
CA GLN A 108 0.51 17.15 4.06
C GLN A 108 -1.01 17.08 3.86
N ASN A 109 -1.62 18.15 3.34
CA ASN A 109 -3.07 18.18 3.06
C ASN A 109 -3.45 17.28 1.88
N ASP A 110 -2.52 17.08 0.95
CA ASP A 110 -2.66 16.16 -0.17
C ASP A 110 -1.41 15.25 -0.28
N ILE A 111 -1.55 14.07 -0.86
CA ILE A 111 -0.42 13.17 -1.12
C ILE A 111 -0.26 13.12 -2.64
N PRO A 112 0.74 13.83 -3.19
CA PRO A 112 0.98 13.79 -4.63
C PRO A 112 1.25 12.36 -5.09
N THR A 113 0.75 11.98 -6.27
CA THR A 113 1.02 10.67 -6.87
C THR A 113 2.52 10.37 -6.98
N ASP A 114 3.34 11.38 -7.29
CA ASP A 114 4.80 11.26 -7.32
C ASP A 114 5.41 10.90 -5.95
N SER A 115 4.79 11.36 -4.86
CA SER A 115 5.20 11.02 -3.51
C SER A 115 4.87 9.56 -3.19
N MET A 116 3.70 9.07 -3.61
CA MET A 116 3.32 7.65 -3.48
C MET A 116 4.27 6.74 -4.27
N ASN A 117 4.59 7.09 -5.51
CA ASN A 117 5.55 6.35 -6.32
C ASN A 117 6.95 6.33 -5.67
N SER A 118 7.41 7.49 -5.19
CA SER A 118 8.70 7.61 -4.50
C SER A 118 8.77 6.77 -3.23
N LEU A 119 7.70 6.78 -2.42
CA LEU A 119 7.60 5.95 -1.21
C LEU A 119 7.60 4.46 -1.54
N ASN A 120 6.90 4.05 -2.60
CA ASN A 120 6.85 2.66 -3.03
C ASN A 120 8.22 2.16 -3.52
N THR A 121 8.90 2.94 -4.37
CA THR A 121 10.27 2.63 -4.81
C THR A 121 11.26 2.62 -3.66
N PHE A 122 11.14 3.55 -2.71
CA PHE A 122 11.99 3.56 -1.52
C PHE A 122 11.78 2.30 -0.67
N LEU A 123 10.53 1.91 -0.47
CA LEU A 123 10.20 0.68 0.25
C LEU A 123 10.77 -0.57 -0.43
N ASP A 124 10.74 -0.65 -1.76
CA ASP A 124 11.38 -1.74 -2.52
C ASP A 124 12.89 -1.80 -2.28
N SER A 125 13.55 -0.65 -2.17
CA SER A 125 14.99 -0.58 -1.91
C SER A 125 15.39 -1.10 -0.52
N CYS A 126 14.43 -1.22 0.41
CA CYS A 126 14.66 -1.83 1.72
C CYS A 126 14.84 -3.36 1.67
N SER A 127 14.48 -3.99 0.54
CA SER A 127 14.82 -5.39 0.28
C SER A 127 16.28 -5.50 -0.20
N ARG A 128 17.13 -6.14 0.59
CA ARG A 128 18.49 -6.51 0.19
C ARG A 128 18.42 -7.50 -0.97
N GLU A 129 18.97 -7.12 -2.13
CA GLU A 129 19.25 -8.08 -3.20
C GLU A 129 20.18 -9.18 -2.67
N VAL A 130 19.66 -10.40 -2.58
CA VAL A 130 20.42 -11.60 -2.17
C VAL A 130 21.44 -12.00 -3.24
N SER A 131 21.30 -11.47 -4.45
CA SER A 131 22.09 -11.82 -5.62
C SER A 131 23.60 -11.68 -5.41
N ASP A 132 24.07 -10.70 -4.63
CA ASP A 132 25.50 -10.45 -4.45
C ASP A 132 26.16 -11.31 -3.35
N ARG A 133 25.37 -11.93 -2.46
CA ARG A 133 25.90 -12.76 -1.36
C ARG A 133 25.83 -14.27 -1.62
N LEU A 134 25.02 -14.72 -2.58
CA LEU A 134 24.99 -16.12 -3.04
C LEU A 134 25.97 -16.41 -4.18
N ALA A 135 26.56 -15.37 -4.79
CA ALA A 135 27.49 -15.49 -5.92
C ALA A 135 28.98 -15.42 -5.53
N ARG A 136 29.33 -15.48 -4.24
CA ARG A 136 30.73 -15.65 -3.81
C ARG A 136 31.03 -17.15 -3.65
N PRO A 137 31.92 -17.72 -4.48
CA PRO A 137 32.34 -19.13 -4.40
C PRO A 137 33.08 -19.45 -3.10
#